data_AF-A0A2S9XN68-F1
#
_entry.id   AF-A0A2S9XN68-F1
#
_cell.length_a   1.000
_cell.length_b   1.000
_cell.length_c   1.000
_cell.angle_alpha   90.00
_cell.angle_beta   90.00
_cell.angle_gamma   90.00
#
_symmetry.space_group_name_H-M   'P 1'
#
loop_
_entity.id
_entity.type
_entity.pdbx_description
1 polymer ?
#
loop_
_entity_poly.entity_id
_entity_poly.type
_entity_poly.pdbx_seq_one_letter_code
_entity_poly.pdbx_strand_id
1 'polypeptide(L)'
;MVTYDPSVIHQHAQRLYDRAKAMLILYAVGFGLFGMAGGAALDASGLWGVGLHPAAIGGGLFAVLGAAIGHARGFELRLQAQIALCQIQIEINGRPHAPPVHHGRV
;
A
#
# COMPACT_ATOMS: atom_id res chain seq x y z
N MET A 1 -15.59 6.22 30.25
CA MET A 1 -14.50 7.00 29.62
C MET A 1 -13.69 6.02 28.80
N VAL A 2 -13.39 6.33 27.54
CA VAL A 2 -12.59 5.42 26.69
C VAL A 2 -11.12 5.56 27.11
N THR A 3 -10.50 4.46 27.53
CA THR A 3 -9.05 4.42 27.84
C THR A 3 -8.26 4.47 26.53
N TYR A 4 -7.33 5.42 26.41
CA TYR A 4 -6.44 5.51 25.26
C TYR A 4 -5.50 4.30 25.22
N ASP A 5 -5.51 3.56 24.11
CA ASP A 5 -4.62 2.44 23.85
C ASP A 5 -3.81 2.71 22.56
N PRO A 6 -2.49 2.99 22.66
CA PRO A 6 -1.64 3.26 21.49
C PRO A 6 -1.48 2.04 20.58
N SER A 7 -1.72 0.82 21.06
CA SER A 7 -1.61 -0.40 20.26
C SER A 7 -2.60 -0.42 19.09
N VAL A 8 -3.77 0.20 19.26
CA VAL A 8 -4.81 0.29 18.22
C VAL A 8 -4.32 1.07 17.01
N ILE A 9 -3.59 2.17 17.22
CA ILE A 9 -3.08 3.01 16.13
C ILE A 9 -1.93 2.29 15.41
N HIS A 10 -1.06 1.59 16.15
CA HIS A 10 -0.03 0.74 15.54
C HIS A 10 -0.64 -0.37 14.67
N GLN A 11 -1.68 -1.06 15.16
CA GLN A 11 -2.39 -2.07 14.36
C GLN A 11 -3.09 -1.46 13.14
N HIS A 12 -3.61 -0.24 13.25
CA HIS A 12 -4.18 0.46 12.10
C HIS A 12 -3.10 0.80 11.05
N ALA A 13 -1.97 1.36 11.47
CA ALA A 13 -0.83 1.64 10.60
C ALA A 13 -0.32 0.37 9.89
N GLN A 14 -0.20 -0.74 10.62
CA GLN A 14 0.20 -2.02 10.03
C GLN A 14 -0.78 -2.48 8.94
N ARG A 15 -2.09 -2.41 9.21
CA ARG A 15 -3.11 -2.75 8.21
C ARG A 15 -3.05 -1.87 6.97
N LEU A 16 -2.71 -0.60 7.11
CA LEU A 16 -2.51 0.30 5.97
C LEU A 16 -1.30 -0.12 5.12
N TYR A 17 -0.19 -0.52 5.76
CA TYR A 17 0.98 -1.06 5.06
C TYR A 17 0.69 -2.36 4.33
N ASP A 18 -0.05 -3.28 4.96
CA ASP A 18 -0.41 -4.56 4.35
C ASP A 18 -1.35 -4.35 3.16
N ARG A 19 -2.33 -3.45 3.30
CA ARG A 19 -3.19 -3.02 2.18
C ARG A 19 -2.39 -2.38 1.06
N ALA A 20 -1.37 -1.57 1.37
CA ALA A 20 -0.52 -0.97 0.35
C ALA A 20 0.22 -2.02 -0.50
N LYS A 21 0.71 -3.10 0.12
CA LYS A 21 1.32 -4.22 -0.60
C LYS A 21 0.29 -4.98 -1.43
N ALA A 22 -0.89 -5.23 -0.85
CA ALA A 22 -1.98 -5.90 -1.55
C ALA A 22 -2.45 -5.12 -2.79
N MET A 23 -2.52 -3.78 -2.73
CA MET A 23 -2.90 -2.93 -3.87
C MET A 23 -1.93 -3.06 -5.03
N LEU A 24 -0.63 -3.10 -4.77
CA LEU A 24 0.38 -3.31 -5.81
C LEU A 24 0.14 -4.64 -6.53
N ILE A 25 0.02 -5.74 -5.77
CA ILE A 25 -0.14 -7.08 -6.33
C ILE A 25 -1.47 -7.18 -7.07
N LEU A 26 -2.57 -6.73 -6.46
CA LEU A 26 -3.92 -6.85 -7.02
C LEU A 26 -4.03 -6.10 -8.34
N TYR A 27 -3.50 -4.87 -8.41
CA TYR A 27 -3.57 -4.09 -9.64
C TYR A 27 -2.60 -4.61 -10.71
N ALA A 28 -1.37 -4.99 -10.35
CA ALA A 28 -0.41 -5.55 -11.30
C ALA A 28 -0.93 -6.86 -11.92
N VAL A 29 -1.44 -7.78 -11.09
CA VAL A 29 -1.99 -9.05 -11.56
C VAL A 29 -3.33 -8.85 -12.27
N GLY A 30 -4.23 -8.04 -11.72
CA GLY A 30 -5.55 -7.80 -12.30
C GLY A 30 -5.48 -7.19 -13.69
N PHE A 31 -4.67 -6.13 -13.86
CA PHE A 31 -4.45 -5.52 -15.17
C PHE A 31 -3.65 -6.46 -16.08
N GLY A 32 -2.64 -7.16 -15.57
CA GLY A 32 -1.87 -8.13 -16.35
C GLY A 32 -2.76 -9.23 -16.95
N LEU A 33 -3.65 -9.82 -16.14
CA LEU A 33 -4.62 -10.82 -16.60
C LEU A 33 -5.60 -10.23 -17.61
N PHE A 34 -6.05 -8.99 -17.40
CA PHE A 34 -6.92 -8.29 -18.36
C PHE A 34 -6.23 -8.08 -19.71
N GLY A 35 -4.98 -7.59 -19.71
CA GLY A 35 -4.20 -7.41 -20.93
C GLY A 35 -3.88 -8.73 -21.63
N MET A 36 -3.65 -9.79 -20.87
CA MET A 36 -3.42 -11.13 -21.40
C MET A 36 -4.68 -11.70 -22.06
N ALA A 37 -5.85 -11.55 -21.43
CA ALA A 37 -7.13 -11.97 -22.01
C ALA A 37 -7.47 -11.20 -23.29
N GLY A 38 -7.26 -9.87 -23.28
CA GLY A 38 -7.43 -9.03 -24.47
C GLY A 38 -6.48 -9.42 -25.61
N GLY A 39 -5.22 -9.68 -25.29
CA GLY A 39 -4.25 -10.16 -26.28
C GLY A 39 -4.59 -11.55 -26.82
N ALA A 40 -5.03 -12.48 -25.98
CA ALA A 40 -5.48 -13.81 -26.43
C ALA A 40 -6.71 -13.74 -27.34
N ALA A 41 -7.63 -12.80 -27.11
CA ALA A 41 -8.75 -12.56 -28.01
C ALA A 41 -8.30 -12.02 -29.38
N LEU A 42 -7.27 -11.17 -29.41
CA LEU A 42 -6.67 -10.69 -30.66
C LEU A 42 -5.96 -11.83 -31.41
N ASP A 43 -5.25 -12.70 -30.70
CA ASP A 43 -4.64 -13.91 -31.28
C ASP A 43 -5.70 -14.81 -31.94
N ALA A 44 -6.83 -15.03 -31.27
CA ALA A 44 -7.93 -15.84 -31.79
C ALA A 44 -8.64 -15.21 -33.00
N SER A 45 -8.57 -13.89 -33.18
CA SER A 45 -9.20 -13.17 -34.28
C SER A 45 -8.49 -13.31 -35.63
N GLY A 46 -7.22 -13.75 -35.63
CA GLY A 46 -6.40 -13.85 -36.84
C GLY A 46 -6.02 -12.50 -37.47
N LEU A 47 -6.36 -11.37 -36.81
CA LEU A 47 -6.01 -10.01 -37.25
C LEU A 47 -4.53 -9.66 -36.99
N TRP A 48 -3.78 -10.55 -36.35
CA TRP A 48 -2.41 -10.32 -35.90
C TRP A 48 -1.39 -11.17 -36.67
N GLY A 49 -0.20 -10.61 -36.89
CA GLY A 49 0.85 -11.25 -37.69
C GLY A 49 1.51 -12.45 -36.99
N VAL A 50 1.90 -13.46 -37.79
CA VAL A 50 2.58 -14.68 -37.33
C VAL A 50 3.94 -14.31 -36.69
N GLY A 51 4.15 -14.74 -35.45
CA GLY A 51 5.42 -14.56 -34.71
C GLY A 51 5.39 -13.51 -33.59
N LEU A 52 4.30 -12.74 -33.46
CA LEU A 52 4.06 -11.90 -32.29
C LEU A 52 3.07 -12.60 -31.35
N HIS A 53 3.25 -12.43 -30.03
CA HIS A 53 2.35 -12.95 -29.00
C HIS A 53 1.62 -11.81 -28.27
N PRO A 54 0.55 -11.23 -28.88
CA PRO A 54 -0.35 -10.25 -28.28
C PRO A 54 -0.74 -10.52 -26.84
N ALA A 55 -1.01 -11.78 -26.47
CA ALA A 55 -1.31 -12.14 -25.08
C ALA A 55 -0.17 -11.78 -24.10
N ALA A 56 1.07 -12.10 -24.47
CA ALA A 56 2.24 -11.79 -23.65
C ALA A 56 2.54 -10.28 -23.61
N ILE A 57 2.42 -9.60 -24.76
CA ILE A 57 2.65 -8.16 -24.89
C ILE A 57 1.59 -7.38 -24.11
N GLY A 58 0.32 -7.69 -24.33
CA GLY A 58 -0.81 -7.09 -23.62
C GLY A 58 -0.71 -7.35 -22.12
N GLY A 59 -0.43 -8.59 -21.71
CA GLY A 59 -0.25 -8.92 -20.31
C GLY A 59 0.88 -8.12 -19.66
N GLY A 60 2.04 -8.02 -20.31
CA GLY A 60 3.18 -7.26 -19.81
C GLY A 60 2.88 -5.75 -19.69
N LEU A 61 2.34 -5.14 -20.74
CA LEU A 61 2.04 -3.70 -20.75
C LEU A 61 1.01 -3.33 -19.69
N PHE A 62 -0.09 -4.08 -19.61
CA PHE A 62 -1.12 -3.81 -18.61
C PHE A 62 -0.64 -4.15 -17.20
N ALA A 63 0.21 -5.15 -16.99
CA ALA A 63 0.80 -5.43 -15.68
C ALA A 63 1.67 -4.27 -15.18
N VAL A 64 2.48 -3.66 -16.06
CA VAL A 64 3.29 -2.47 -15.73
C VAL A 64 2.40 -1.29 -15.38
N LEU A 65 1.35 -1.04 -16.18
CA LEU A 65 0.38 0.02 -15.90
C LEU A 65 -0.34 -0.20 -14.57
N GLY A 66 -0.80 -1.44 -14.31
CA GLY A 66 -1.42 -1.84 -13.05
C GLY A 66 -0.47 -1.66 -11.86
N ALA A 67 0.80 -2.06 -12.00
CA ALA A 67 1.80 -1.87 -10.97
C ALA A 67 2.02 -0.39 -10.65
N ALA A 68 2.08 0.49 -11.64
CA ALA A 68 2.22 1.93 -11.43
C ALA A 68 1.03 2.52 -10.65
N ILE A 69 -0.20 2.15 -11.03
CA ILE A 69 -1.42 2.59 -10.33
C ILE A 69 -1.46 2.03 -8.90
N GLY A 70 -1.15 0.74 -8.74
CA GLY A 70 -1.09 0.07 -7.44
C GLY A 70 -0.02 0.68 -6.52
N HIS A 71 1.11 1.10 -7.07
CA HIS A 71 2.16 1.83 -6.35
C HIS A 71 1.67 3.19 -5.85
N ALA A 72 1.01 3.98 -6.69
CA ALA A 72 0.48 5.29 -6.30
C ALA A 72 -0.56 5.16 -5.17
N ARG A 73 -1.51 4.24 -5.32
CA ARG A 73 -2.52 3.94 -4.28
C ARG A 73 -1.91 3.38 -3.00
N GLY A 74 -0.92 2.50 -3.13
CA GLY A 74 -0.17 1.98 -2.00
C GLY A 74 0.61 3.06 -1.27
N PHE A 75 1.15 4.06 -1.99
CA PHE A 75 1.84 5.19 -1.39
C PHE A 75 0.92 6.06 -0.54
N GLU A 76 -0.30 6.35 -1.01
CA GLU A 76 -1.31 7.09 -0.21
C GLU A 76 -1.59 6.40 1.13
N LEU A 77 -1.74 5.07 1.14
CA LEU A 77 -1.96 4.29 2.36
C LEU A 77 -0.76 4.33 3.31
N ARG A 78 0.47 4.23 2.76
CA ARG A 78 1.70 4.34 3.57
C ARG A 78 1.83 5.74 4.18
N LEU A 79 1.48 6.78 3.44
CA LEU A 79 1.51 8.15 3.93
C LEU A 79 0.52 8.35 5.09
N GLN A 80 -0.71 7.82 4.96
CA GLN A 80 -1.69 7.83 6.04
C GLN A 80 -1.18 7.09 7.29
N ALA A 81 -0.50 5.96 7.12
CA ALA A 81 0.11 5.23 8.23
C ALA A 81 1.18 6.06 8.94
N GLN A 82 2.05 6.74 8.19
CA GLN A 82 3.08 7.61 8.75
C GLN A 82 2.50 8.81 9.50
N ILE A 83 1.43 9.42 8.98
CA ILE A 83 0.75 10.52 9.68
C ILE A 83 0.21 10.04 11.03
N ALA A 84 -0.43 8.86 11.07
CA ALA A 84 -0.93 8.28 12.32
C ALA A 84 0.20 8.00 13.33
N LEU A 85 1.33 7.44 12.86
CA LEU A 85 2.50 7.18 13.71
C LEU A 85 3.14 8.48 14.22
N CYS A 86 3.19 9.52 13.39
CA CYS A 86 3.71 10.84 13.77
C CYS A 86 2.88 11.44 14.92
N GLN A 87 1.54 11.31 14.85
CA GLN A 87 0.65 11.76 15.92
C GLN A 87 0.91 11.05 17.26
N ILE A 88 1.17 9.73 17.23
CA ILE A 88 1.58 9.00 18.44
C ILE A 88 2.87 9.59 19.00
N GLN A 89 3.87 9.86 18.14
CA GLN A 89 5.15 10.39 18.60
C GLN A 89 5.02 11.80 19.19
N ILE A 90 4.17 12.65 18.61
CA ILE A 90 3.87 13.98 19.15
C ILE A 90 3.23 13.86 20.53
N GLU A 91 2.27 12.94 20.71
CA GLU A 91 1.63 12.69 22.00
C GLU A 91 2.64 12.19 23.04
N ILE A 92 3.51 11.23 22.68
CA ILE A 92 4.56 10.72 23.56
C ILE A 92 5.51 11.85 23.98
N ASN A 93 5.93 12.70 23.04
CA ASN A 93 6.83 13.82 23.30
C ASN A 93 6.15 14.95 24.10
N GLY A 94 4.85 15.16 23.88
CA GLY A 94 4.04 16.19 24.52
C GLY A 94 3.56 15.82 25.93
N ARG A 95 3.67 14.55 26.33
CA ARG A 95 3.39 14.13 27.70
C ARG A 95 4.33 14.87 28.66
N PRO A 96 3.77 15.56 29.68
CA PRO A 96 4.58 16.21 30.69
C PRO A 96 5.55 15.19 31.27
N HIS A 97 6.85 15.47 31.15
CA HIS A 97 7.83 14.70 31.89
C HIS A 97 7.55 14.98 33.35
N ALA A 98 7.22 13.94 34.12
CA ALA A 98 7.02 14.10 35.55
C ALA A 98 8.27 14.81 36.12
N PRO A 99 8.12 15.96 36.81
CA PRO A 99 9.27 16.68 37.32
C PRO A 99 10.07 15.74 38.25
N PRO A 100 11.41 15.83 38.25
CA PRO A 100 12.22 15.00 39.13
C PRO A 100 11.74 15.18 40.55
N VAL A 101 11.38 14.07 41.20
CA VAL A 101 10.98 14.07 42.60
C VAL A 101 12.23 14.44 43.39
N HIS A 102 12.33 15.72 43.79
CA HIS A 102 13.35 16.15 44.74
C HIS A 102 13.04 15.46 46.08
N HIS A 103 13.61 14.28 46.29
CA HIS A 103 13.76 13.72 47.63
C HIS A 103 14.71 14.64 48.39
N GLY A 104 14.13 15.66 49.02
CA GLY A 104 14.83 16.49 50.00
C GLY A 104 15.37 15.57 51.08
N ARG A 105 16.69 15.41 51.11
CA ARG A 105 17.39 15.00 52.32
C ARG A 105 17.36 16.20 53.24
N VAL A 106 16.45 16.16 54.20
CA VAL A 106 16.57 16.86 55.48
C VAL A 106 17.63 16.18 56.33
#